data_AF-A0AAE1SL28-F1
#
_entry.id   AF-A0AAE1SL28-F1
#
_cell.length_a   1.000
_cell.length_b   1.000
_cell.length_c   1.000
_cell.angle_alpha   90.00
_cell.angle_beta   90.00
_cell.angle_gamma   90.00
#
_symmetry.space_group_name_H-M   'P 1'
#
loop_
_entity.id
_entity.type
_entity.pdbx_description
1 polymer ?
#
loop_
_entity_poly.entity_id
_entity_poly.type
_entity_poly.pdbx_seq_one_letter_code
_entity_poly.pdbx_strand_id
1 'polypeptide(L)'
;MCRSLRNMNIPKELIQRGGCRTFAVGSKSKKGGKGGVASDAPKASTISKEIKATTVVGANILKDGANTKILLDSEYSEWLWHLLDKRLGLSKLRRKDIESLPYEDLKRFVKLDNRARIKENNSVRAKN
;
A
#
# COMPACT_ATOMS: atom_id res chain seq x y z
N MET A 1 49.96 -0.07 -2.51
CA MET A 1 50.08 -1.52 -2.70
C MET A 1 48.67 -2.11 -2.75
N CYS A 2 48.15 -2.36 -3.95
CA CYS A 2 46.76 -2.75 -4.20
C CYS A 2 46.53 -4.24 -3.91
N ARG A 3 45.51 -4.60 -3.14
CA ARG A 3 45.02 -5.99 -3.03
C ARG A 3 43.81 -6.17 -3.95
N SER A 4 44.06 -6.88 -5.05
CA SER A 4 43.09 -7.36 -6.03
C SER A 4 42.13 -8.36 -5.38
N LEU A 5 40.83 -8.10 -5.42
CA LEU A 5 39.80 -9.08 -5.08
C LEU A 5 39.32 -9.76 -6.35
N ARG A 6 39.51 -11.08 -6.36
CA ARG A 6 39.26 -11.99 -7.47
C ARG A 6 37.79 -12.00 -7.88
N ASN A 7 37.61 -11.92 -9.19
CA ASN A 7 36.36 -12.01 -9.92
C ASN A 7 35.78 -13.44 -9.76
N MET A 8 34.72 -13.61 -8.98
CA MET A 8 34.01 -14.89 -8.85
C MET A 8 32.89 -14.96 -9.90
N ASN A 9 33.15 -15.63 -11.02
CA ASN A 9 32.14 -15.96 -12.01
C ASN A 9 31.28 -17.12 -11.50
N ILE A 10 30.05 -16.84 -11.10
CA ILE A 10 29.04 -17.85 -10.78
C ILE A 10 28.42 -18.33 -12.11
N PRO A 11 28.47 -19.63 -12.46
CA PRO A 11 27.87 -20.13 -13.69
C PRO A 11 26.34 -20.00 -13.65
N LYS A 12 25.77 -19.57 -14.80
CA LYS A 12 24.37 -19.15 -14.99
C LYS A 12 23.32 -20.27 -14.91
N GLU A 13 23.71 -21.49 -14.52
CA GLU A 13 22.89 -22.70 -14.65
C GLU A 13 22.24 -23.15 -13.32
N LEU A 14 22.54 -22.52 -12.18
CA LEU A 14 22.02 -22.95 -10.85
C LEU A 14 20.99 -21.99 -10.23
N ILE A 15 20.22 -21.26 -11.05
CA ILE A 15 19.08 -20.45 -10.58
C ILE A 15 17.83 -20.84 -11.38
N GLN A 16 17.51 -22.13 -11.41
CA GLN A 16 16.24 -22.59 -11.99
C GLN A 16 15.58 -23.64 -11.10
N ARG A 17 15.20 -23.19 -9.90
CA ARG A 17 14.13 -23.83 -9.12
C ARG A 17 13.52 -22.81 -8.15
N GLY A 18 12.77 -21.86 -8.71
CA GLY A 18 11.88 -20.98 -7.96
C GLY A 18 10.50 -21.09 -8.59
N GLY A 19 9.53 -21.64 -7.85
CA GLY A 19 8.15 -21.76 -8.31
C GLY A 19 7.58 -20.41 -8.71
N CYS A 20 7.42 -20.20 -10.01
CA CYS A 20 6.69 -19.06 -10.55
C CYS A 20 5.21 -19.23 -10.18
N ARG A 21 4.70 -18.36 -9.29
CA ARG A 21 3.25 -18.22 -9.11
C ARG A 21 2.71 -17.54 -10.36
N THR A 22 2.22 -18.33 -11.31
CA THR A 22 1.49 -17.84 -12.47
C THR A 22 0.09 -17.41 -12.04
N PHE A 23 -0.33 -16.22 -12.45
CA PHE A 23 -1.72 -15.80 -12.31
C PHE A 23 -2.53 -16.52 -13.39
N ALA A 24 -3.71 -17.06 -13.03
CA ALA A 24 -4.64 -17.61 -13.99
C ALA A 24 -5.13 -16.48 -14.92
N VAL A 25 -4.54 -16.38 -16.12
CA VAL A 25 -5.15 -15.63 -17.22
C VAL A 25 -6.39 -16.42 -17.62
N GLY A 26 -7.55 -15.93 -17.19
CA GLY A 26 -8.85 -16.46 -17.60
C GLY A 26 -8.90 -16.52 -19.12
N SER A 27 -9.15 -17.73 -19.63
CA SER A 27 -9.34 -18.00 -21.04
C SER A 27 -10.47 -17.13 -21.60
N LYS A 28 -10.24 -16.61 -22.81
CA LYS A 28 -11.23 -15.88 -23.61
C LYS A 28 -12.49 -16.73 -23.78
N SER A 29 -13.51 -16.46 -22.97
CA SER A 29 -14.85 -16.99 -23.19
C SER A 29 -15.58 -16.18 -24.25
N LYS A 30 -16.07 -16.95 -25.23
CA LYS A 30 -16.76 -16.57 -26.44
C LYS A 30 -17.98 -15.69 -26.17
N LYS A 31 -18.12 -14.65 -27.00
CA LYS A 31 -19.26 -13.72 -27.12
C LYS A 31 -20.58 -14.48 -27.29
N GLY A 32 -21.55 -14.23 -26.41
CA GLY A 32 -22.94 -14.64 -26.56
C GLY A 32 -23.75 -14.41 -25.29
N GLY A 33 -24.67 -13.44 -25.32
CA GLY A 33 -25.59 -13.22 -24.21
C GLY A 33 -26.14 -11.80 -24.16
N LYS A 34 -27.11 -11.49 -25.03
CA LYS A 34 -27.97 -10.31 -24.92
C LYS A 34 -28.97 -10.62 -23.81
N GLY A 35 -28.78 -10.03 -22.63
CA GLY A 35 -29.69 -10.18 -21.49
C GLY A 35 -29.45 -9.02 -20.54
N GLY A 36 -30.38 -8.06 -20.56
CA GLY A 36 -30.30 -6.86 -19.74
C GLY A 36 -30.47 -7.20 -18.25
N VAL A 37 -29.54 -6.69 -17.44
CA VAL A 37 -29.77 -6.34 -16.05
C VAL A 37 -29.02 -5.02 -15.84
N ALA A 38 -29.70 -3.92 -16.16
CA ALA A 38 -29.29 -2.59 -15.73
C ALA A 38 -29.67 -2.44 -14.26
N SER A 39 -28.90 -3.03 -13.34
CA SER A 39 -29.15 -2.85 -11.92
C SER A 39 -27.90 -3.08 -11.05
N ASP A 40 -26.76 -2.51 -11.41
CA ASP A 40 -25.65 -2.43 -10.46
C ASP A 40 -24.71 -1.25 -10.75
N ALA A 41 -25.30 -0.05 -10.82
CA ALA A 41 -24.51 1.15 -10.57
C ALA A 41 -24.45 1.35 -9.05
N PRO A 42 -23.25 1.54 -8.45
CA PRO A 42 -23.14 1.78 -7.02
C PRO A 42 -23.94 3.02 -6.66
N LYS A 43 -24.98 2.83 -5.83
CA LYS A 43 -25.88 3.90 -5.42
C LYS A 43 -25.15 4.78 -4.40
N ALA A 44 -24.48 5.81 -4.89
CA ALA A 44 -23.93 6.86 -4.05
C ALA A 44 -25.10 7.58 -3.35
N SER A 45 -25.39 7.20 -2.11
CA SER A 45 -26.40 7.88 -1.30
C SER A 45 -25.90 9.30 -1.00
N THR A 46 -26.68 10.30 -1.44
CA THR A 46 -26.42 11.69 -1.09
C THR A 46 -26.88 11.90 0.34
N ILE A 47 -25.93 11.83 1.27
CA ILE A 47 -26.17 11.97 2.72
C ILE A 47 -25.78 13.36 3.17
N SER A 48 -26.66 14.03 3.92
CA SER A 48 -26.46 15.36 4.48
C SER A 48 -25.27 15.39 5.46
N LYS A 49 -24.57 16.53 5.52
CA LYS A 49 -23.34 16.67 6.31
C LYS A 49 -23.55 16.43 7.80
N GLU A 50 -24.73 16.78 8.32
CA GLU A 50 -25.11 16.61 9.72
C GLU A 50 -25.11 15.14 10.16
N ILE A 51 -25.62 14.23 9.31
CA ILE A 51 -25.66 12.79 9.63
C ILE A 51 -24.26 12.19 9.71
N LYS A 52 -23.30 12.75 8.93
CA LYS A 52 -21.89 12.31 8.92
C LYS A 52 -21.10 12.75 10.15
N ALA A 53 -21.57 13.76 10.87
CA ALA A 53 -20.93 14.25 12.10
C ALA A 53 -21.33 13.44 13.33
N THR A 54 -22.53 12.84 13.31
CA THR A 54 -23.07 12.10 14.47
C THR A 54 -22.91 10.59 14.32
N THR A 55 -22.87 10.07 13.09
CA THR A 55 -22.84 8.63 12.81
C THR A 55 -21.90 8.28 11.66
N VAL A 56 -21.20 7.16 11.81
CA VAL A 56 -20.33 6.65 10.75
C VAL A 56 -21.17 5.86 9.76
N VAL A 57 -21.51 6.50 8.63
CA VAL A 57 -22.28 5.83 7.58
C VAL A 57 -21.39 4.90 6.76
N GLY A 58 -21.87 3.67 6.55
CA GLY A 58 -21.18 2.65 5.75
C GLY A 58 -20.23 1.76 6.54
N ALA A 59 -20.11 1.98 7.86
CA ALA A 59 -19.38 1.08 8.74
C ALA A 59 -20.17 -0.20 9.05
N ASN A 60 -21.49 -0.12 9.14
CA ASN A 60 -22.32 -1.29 9.38
C ASN A 60 -22.57 -2.07 8.07
N ILE A 61 -22.23 -3.36 8.11
CA ILE A 61 -22.43 -4.31 6.99
C ILE A 61 -23.65 -5.23 7.19
N LEU A 62 -24.25 -5.22 8.39
CA LEU A 62 -25.39 -6.08 8.73
C LEU A 62 -26.71 -5.44 8.28
N LYS A 63 -27.62 -6.24 7.72
CA LYS A 63 -28.92 -5.75 7.21
C LYS A 63 -29.79 -5.11 8.30
N ASP A 64 -29.79 -5.72 9.49
CA ASP A 64 -30.57 -5.27 10.65
C ASP A 64 -29.72 -4.48 11.65
N GLY A 65 -28.48 -4.14 11.28
CA GLY A 65 -27.57 -3.37 12.12
C GLY A 65 -27.82 -1.87 12.04
N ALA A 66 -27.56 -1.17 13.14
CA ALA A 66 -27.49 0.29 13.15
C ALA A 66 -26.04 0.75 12.87
N ASN A 67 -25.89 1.94 12.26
CA ASN A 67 -24.58 2.58 12.15
C ASN A 67 -24.07 2.98 13.53
N THR A 68 -22.77 2.81 13.76
CA THR A 68 -22.13 3.23 15.02
C THR A 68 -22.17 4.76 15.14
N LYS A 69 -22.48 5.23 16.35
CA LYS A 69 -22.41 6.66 16.68
C LYS A 69 -20.96 7.06 16.90
N ILE A 70 -20.61 8.28 16.52
CA ILE A 70 -19.32 8.86 16.85
C ILE A 70 -19.34 9.16 18.35
N LEU A 71 -18.32 8.65 19.05
CA LEU A 71 -18.17 8.77 20.49
C LEU A 71 -17.36 10.04 20.81
N LEU A 72 -17.22 10.35 22.10
CA LEU A 72 -16.41 11.49 22.52
C LEU A 72 -14.92 11.20 22.26
N ASP A 73 -14.14 12.24 21.98
CA ASP A 73 -12.71 12.12 21.64
C ASP A 73 -11.89 11.36 22.69
N SER A 74 -12.29 11.43 23.98
CA SER A 74 -11.65 10.74 25.10
C SER A 74 -11.90 9.23 25.15
N GLU A 75 -12.90 8.73 24.42
CA GLU A 75 -13.18 7.29 24.33
C GLU A 75 -12.28 6.60 23.30
N TYR A 76 -11.70 7.38 22.37
CA TYR A 76 -10.72 6.89 21.43
C TYR A 76 -9.33 6.87 22.07
N SER A 77 -8.57 5.82 21.78
CA SER A 77 -7.19 5.71 22.26
C SER A 77 -6.28 6.75 21.62
N GLU A 78 -5.25 7.17 22.35
CA GLU A 78 -4.31 8.23 21.94
C GLU A 78 -3.62 7.98 20.58
N TRP A 79 -3.36 6.72 20.25
CA TRP A 79 -2.70 6.35 18.98
C TRP A 79 -3.46 6.80 17.74
N LEU A 80 -4.79 7.02 17.83
CA LEU A 80 -5.61 7.48 16.72
C LEU A 80 -5.20 8.88 16.25
N TRP A 81 -4.93 9.77 17.20
CA TRP A 81 -4.55 11.16 16.92
C TRP A 81 -3.17 11.24 16.28
N HIS A 82 -2.25 10.36 16.70
CA HIS A 82 -0.92 10.24 16.12
C HIS A 82 -0.88 9.70 14.68
N LEU A 83 -2.01 9.23 14.13
CA LEU A 83 -2.06 8.77 12.74
C LEU A 83 -1.95 9.92 11.74
N LEU A 84 -2.45 11.11 12.12
CA LEU A 84 -2.41 12.31 11.28
C LEU A 84 -1.05 13.01 11.31
N ASP A 85 -0.17 12.64 12.24
CA ASP A 85 1.15 13.22 12.39
C ASP A 85 1.99 12.98 11.13
N LYS A 86 2.49 14.08 10.56
CA LYS A 86 3.27 14.05 9.31
C LYS A 86 4.61 13.35 9.54
N ARG A 87 4.73 12.11 9.05
CA ARG A 87 5.97 11.34 9.10
C ARG A 87 7.06 11.96 8.20
N LEU A 88 8.29 12.04 8.72
CA LEU A 88 9.45 12.73 8.12
C LEU A 88 9.81 12.25 6.71
N GLY A 89 9.79 13.09 5.67
CA GLY A 89 10.17 12.67 4.31
C GLY A 89 11.61 12.10 4.17
N LEU A 90 11.87 11.36 3.08
CA LEU A 90 13.18 10.72 2.82
C LEU A 90 14.35 11.70 2.89
N SER A 91 14.18 12.94 2.41
CA SER A 91 15.20 13.99 2.48
C SER A 91 15.54 14.41 3.92
N LYS A 92 14.56 14.43 4.82
CA LYS A 92 14.78 14.72 6.25
C LYS A 92 15.43 13.53 6.95
N LEU A 93 15.03 12.31 6.60
CA LEU A 93 15.61 11.09 7.16
C LEU A 93 17.08 10.91 6.75
N ARG A 94 17.44 11.19 5.49
CA ARG A 94 18.83 11.13 5.00
C ARG A 94 19.79 12.12 5.68
N ARG A 95 19.26 13.21 6.25
CA ARG A 95 20.05 14.23 6.94
C ARG A 95 20.28 13.93 8.42
N LYS A 96 19.57 12.93 8.96
CA LYS A 96 19.73 12.49 10.34
C LYS A 96 20.64 11.27 10.37
N ASP A 97 21.34 11.08 11.49
CA ASP A 97 22.19 9.91 11.68
C ASP A 97 21.36 8.66 11.91
N ILE A 98 21.60 7.65 11.09
CA ILE A 98 20.86 6.38 11.06
C ILE A 98 20.92 5.65 12.41
N GLU A 99 22.05 5.76 13.11
CA GLU A 99 22.28 5.13 14.42
C GLU A 99 21.53 5.80 15.58
N SER A 100 21.14 7.08 15.41
CA SER A 100 20.43 7.85 16.44
C SER A 100 18.91 7.83 16.26
N LEU A 101 18.42 7.25 15.16
CA LEU A 101 17.02 7.34 14.77
C LEU A 101 16.16 6.41 15.62
N PRO A 102 14.96 6.85 16.04
CA PRO A 102 13.99 5.94 16.63
C PRO A 102 13.60 4.86 15.62
N TYR A 103 13.31 3.67 16.13
CA TYR A 103 13.05 2.48 15.33
C TYR A 103 12.00 2.70 14.22
N GLU A 104 10.91 3.42 14.52
CA GLU A 104 9.85 3.70 13.54
C GLU A 104 10.33 4.55 12.36
N ASP A 105 11.22 5.52 12.62
CA ASP A 105 11.81 6.35 11.56
C ASP A 105 12.83 5.56 10.74
N LEU A 106 13.62 4.69 11.38
CA LEU A 106 14.57 3.80 10.71
C LEU A 106 13.85 2.83 9.75
N LYS A 107 12.80 2.16 10.24
CA LYS A 107 11.95 1.27 9.44
C LYS A 107 11.35 2.01 8.25
N ARG A 108 10.96 3.27 8.43
CA ARG A 108 10.41 4.08 7.35
C ARG A 108 11.49 4.54 6.36
N PHE A 109 12.68 4.87 6.84
CA PHE A 109 13.83 5.20 6.00
C PHE A 109 14.14 4.07 5.01
N VAL A 110 14.30 2.84 5.52
CA VAL A 110 14.60 1.67 4.68
C VAL A 110 13.51 1.43 3.64
N LYS A 111 12.22 1.60 4.00
CA LYS A 111 11.11 1.46 3.04
C LYS A 111 11.14 2.53 1.95
N LEU A 112 11.40 3.79 2.31
CA LEU A 112 11.42 4.90 1.36
C LEU A 112 12.65 4.83 0.44
N ASP A 113 13.81 4.45 0.97
CA ASP A 113 15.03 4.30 0.19
C ASP A 113 14.89 3.16 -0.84
N ASN A 114 14.35 2.01 -0.42
CA ASN A 114 14.01 0.92 -1.35
C ASN A 114 13.01 1.35 -2.43
N ARG A 115 11.97 2.11 -2.06
CA ARG A 115 11.00 2.63 -3.04
C ARG A 115 11.66 3.57 -4.05
N ALA A 116 12.57 4.43 -3.60
CA ALA A 116 13.30 5.34 -4.47
C ALA A 116 14.16 4.56 -5.48
N ARG A 117 14.93 3.57 -4.99
CA ARG A 117 15.78 2.69 -5.81
C ARG A 117 14.96 1.91 -6.85
N ILE A 118 13.82 1.34 -6.46
CA ILE A 118 12.93 0.63 -7.40
C ILE A 118 12.38 1.59 -8.45
N LYS A 119 11.97 2.80 -8.05
CA LYS A 119 11.41 3.79 -8.98
C LYS A 119 12.44 4.23 -10.03
N GLU A 120 13.68 4.46 -9.61
CA GLU A 120 14.78 4.79 -10.50
C GLU A 120 15.06 3.65 -11.50
N ASN A 121 15.16 2.41 -11.02
CA ASN A 121 15.35 1.24 -11.88
C ASN A 121 14.21 1.08 -12.91
N ASN A 122 12.96 1.21 -12.47
CA ASN A 122 11.80 1.17 -13.37
C ASN A 122 11.85 2.29 -14.42
N SER A 123 12.29 3.51 -14.04
CA SER A 123 12.41 4.63 -14.98
C SER A 123 13.52 4.45 -16.02
N VAL A 124 14.63 3.78 -15.67
CA VAL A 124 15.72 3.47 -16.59
C VAL A 124 15.29 2.36 -17.55
N ARG A 125 14.66 1.31 -17.02
CA ARG A 125 14.22 0.15 -17.81
C ARG A 125 13.00 0.40 -18.68
N ALA A 126 12.15 1.37 -18.35
CA ALA A 126 10.96 1.69 -19.15
C ALA A 126 11.28 2.51 -20.42
N LYS A 127 12.51 3.04 -20.54
CA LYS A 127 12.95 3.83 -21.70
C LYS A 127 13.79 3.04 -22.71
N ASN A 128 14.08 1.77 -22.41
CA ASN A 128 14.74 0.82 -23.32
C ASN A 128 13.73 -0.21 -23.80
#